data_AF-A0A354X879-F1
#
_entry.id   AF-A0A354X879-F1
#
_cell.length_a   1.000
_cell.length_b   1.000
_cell.length_c   1.000
_cell.angle_alpha   90.00
_cell.angle_beta   90.00
_cell.angle_gamma   90.00
#
_symmetry.space_group_name_H-M   'P 1'
#
loop_
_entity.id
_entity.type
_entity.pdbx_description
1 polymer ?
#
loop_
_entity_poly.entity_id
_entity_poly.type
_entity_poly.pdbx_seq_one_letter_code
_entity_poly.pdbx_strand_id
1 'polypeptide(L)' 'MDIIKLKGEDRRLYCLVAHLVMSEEAISYNLNYPYKTSSDYVWFIAEDKGETLGFMPVKLEEGKAK' A
#
# COMPACT_ATOMS: atom_id res chain seq x y z
N MET A 1 -7.52 15.57 0.01
CA MET A 1 -7.05 14.30 0.58
C MET A 1 -8.13 13.24 0.44
N ASP A 2 -7.86 12.25 -0.40
CA ASP A 2 -8.74 11.14 -0.73
C ASP A 2 -8.09 9.82 -0.31
N ILE A 3 -8.93 8.81 -0.03
CA ILE A 3 -8.47 7.45 0.25
C ILE A 3 -8.85 6.55 -0.93
N ILE A 4 -7.84 6.12 -1.67
CA ILE A 4 -7.98 5.18 -2.79
C ILE A 4 -7.86 3.76 -2.25
N LYS A 5 -8.80 2.89 -2.62
CA LYS A 5 -8.79 1.46 -2.27
C LYS A 5 -8.47 0.64 -3.51
N LEU A 6 -7.35 -0.08 -3.49
CA LEU A 6 -6.92 -0.98 -4.57
C LEU A 6 -6.77 -2.42 -4.07
N LYS A 7 -6.95 -3.39 -4.97
CA LYS A 7 -6.57 -4.79 -4.70
C LYS A 7 -5.06 -4.94 -4.82
N GLY A 8 -4.48 -5.88 -4.09
CA GLY A 8 -3.03 -6.08 -4.02
C GLY A 8 -2.33 -6.41 -5.35
N GLU A 9 -3.08 -6.89 -6.35
CA GLU A 9 -2.58 -7.19 -7.71
C GLU A 9 -2.96 -6.12 -8.75
N ASP A 10 -3.58 -5.01 -8.32
CA ASP A 10 -3.92 -3.92 -9.23
C ASP A 10 -2.65 -3.23 -9.75
N ARG A 11 -2.50 -3.11 -11.08
CA ARG A 11 -1.32 -2.50 -11.70
C ARG A 11 -1.13 -1.03 -11.31
N ARG A 12 -2.20 -0.32 -10.95
CA ARG A 12 -2.14 1.09 -10.50
C ARG A 12 -1.39 1.24 -9.19
N LEU A 13 -1.30 0.17 -8.40
CA LEU A 13 -0.65 0.17 -7.10
C LEU A 13 0.83 0.53 -7.25
N TYR A 14 1.53 -0.03 -8.25
CA TYR A 14 2.90 0.36 -8.58
C TYR A 14 3.02 1.86 -8.89
N CYS A 15 2.13 2.42 -9.72
CA CYS A 15 2.21 3.84 -10.06
C CYS A 15 2.03 4.77 -8.86
N LEU A 16 1.21 4.38 -7.88
CA LEU A 16 0.90 5.22 -6.72
C LEU A 16 1.94 5.08 -5.60
N VAL A 17 2.33 3.86 -5.24
CA VAL A 17 3.12 3.63 -4.01
C VAL A 17 4.58 3.29 -4.24
N ALA A 18 5.04 3.08 -5.49
CA ALA A 18 6.41 2.61 -5.77
C ALA A 18 7.49 3.45 -5.07
N HIS A 19 7.41 4.78 -5.17
CA HIS A 19 8.40 5.67 -4.56
C HIS A 19 8.46 5.57 -3.03
N LEU A 20 7.34 5.23 -2.37
CA LEU A 20 7.29 5.06 -0.93
C LEU A 20 7.75 3.68 -0.51
N VAL A 21 7.26 2.61 -1.12
CA VAL A 21 7.64 1.23 -0.73
C VAL A 21 9.11 0.91 -1.02
N MET A 22 9.75 1.66 -1.91
CA MET A 22 11.17 1.53 -2.25
C MET A 22 12.08 2.51 -1.49
N SER A 23 11.54 3.42 -0.67
CA SER A 23 12.38 4.33 0.10
C SER A 23 13.09 3.58 1.24
N GLU A 24 14.34 3.93 1.50
CA GLU A 24 15.13 3.31 2.58
C GLU A 24 14.44 3.49 3.95
N GLU A 25 13.86 4.67 4.18
CA GLU A 25 13.12 4.98 5.40
C GLU A 25 11.91 4.06 5.60
N ALA A 26 11.07 3.88 4.56
CA ALA A 26 9.89 3.02 4.67
C ALA A 26 10.28 1.54 4.82
N ILE A 27 11.29 1.08 4.09
CA ILE A 27 11.82 -0.28 4.21
C ILE A 27 12.37 -0.53 5.63
N SER A 28 13.15 0.40 6.16
CA SER A 28 13.69 0.35 7.52
C SER A 28 12.57 0.31 8.57
N TYR A 29 11.54 1.14 8.38
CA TYR A 29 10.34 1.13 9.23
C TYR A 29 9.60 -0.22 9.19
N ASN A 30 9.59 -0.88 8.04
CA ASN A 30 9.07 -2.24 7.87
C ASN A 30 10.11 -3.34 8.18
N LEU A 31 11.05 -3.06 9.09
CA LEU A 31 12.08 -4.00 9.56
C LEU A 31 12.95 -4.60 8.44
N ASN A 32 13.24 -3.80 7.42
CA ASN A 32 13.97 -4.20 6.21
C ASN A 32 13.27 -5.31 5.40
N TYR A 33 11.95 -5.44 5.52
CA TYR A 33 11.14 -6.34 4.70
C TYR A 33 10.35 -5.57 3.63
N PRO A 34 10.10 -6.19 2.47
CA PRO A 34 9.11 -5.69 1.53
C PRO A 34 7.70 -5.70 2.14
N TYR A 35 6.86 -4.76 1.70
CA TYR A 35 5.44 -4.79 2.02
C TYR A 35 4.77 -5.94 1.28
N LYS A 36 4.09 -6.82 2.04
CA LYS A 36 3.41 -8.00 1.49
C LYS A 36 2.19 -7.59 0.67
N THR A 37 2.00 -8.24 -0.47
CA THR A 37 0.83 -8.07 -1.32
C THR A 37 0.50 -9.37 -2.06
N SER A 38 -0.78 -9.58 -2.35
CA SER A 38 -1.32 -10.66 -3.19
C SER A 38 -2.79 -10.34 -3.50
N SER A 39 -3.50 -11.26 -4.15
CA SER A 39 -4.96 -11.19 -4.32
C SER A 39 -5.75 -11.10 -3.00
N ASP A 40 -5.18 -11.53 -1.88
CA ASP A 40 -5.77 -11.46 -0.54
C ASP A 40 -5.61 -10.09 0.14
N TYR A 41 -4.88 -9.15 -0.49
CA TYR A 41 -4.61 -7.84 0.09
C TYR A 41 -5.48 -6.75 -0.50
N VAL A 42 -5.83 -5.79 0.35
CA VAL A 42 -6.38 -4.50 -0.03
C VAL A 42 -5.41 -3.43 0.45
N TRP A 43 -5.10 -2.49 -0.44
CA TRP A 43 -4.28 -1.34 -0.14
C TRP A 43 -5.15 -0.10 -0.03
N PHE A 44 -5.01 0.62 1.08
CA PHE A 44 -5.54 1.95 1.27
C PHE A 44 -4.42 2.94 1.03
N ILE A 45 -4.65 3.91 0.16
CA ILE A 45 -3.63 4.87 -0.28
C ILE A 45 -4.18 6.27 -0.02
N ALA A 46 -3.47 7.05 0.78
CA ALA A 46 -3.80 8.45 1.03
C ALA A 46 -3.16 9.30 -0.07
N GLU A 47 -3.98 10.07 -0.78
CA GLU A 47 -3.55 10.92 -1.89
C GLU A 47 -4.05 12.35 -1.68
N ASP A 48 -3.21 13.33 -2.00
CA ASP A 48 -3.60 14.74 -2.07
C ASP A 48 -3.01 15.39 -3.33
N LYS A 49 -3.90 15.91 -4.19
CA LYS A 49 -3.54 16.64 -5.43
C LYS A 49 -2.60 15.86 -6.37
N GLY A 50 -2.75 14.54 -6.41
CA GLY A 50 -1.97 13.61 -7.22
C GLY A 50 -0.72 13.07 -6.52
N GLU A 51 -0.39 13.55 -5.32
CA GLU A 51 0.74 13.06 -4.53
C GLU A 51 0.30 12.01 -3.52
N THR A 52 1.00 10.88 -3.49
CA THR A 52 0.74 9.85 -2.49
C THR A 52 1.44 10.20 -1.19
N LEU A 53 0.67 10.35 -0.12
CA LEU A 53 1.17 10.73 1.21
C LEU A 53 1.48 9.52 2.08
N GLY A 54 0.83 8.38 1.80
CA GLY A 54 1.02 7.16 2.58
C GLY A 54 0.14 6.03 2.10
N PHE A 55 0.38 4.84 2.63
CA PHE A 55 -0.36 3.64 2.26
C PHE A 55 -0.44 2.66 3.44
N MET A 56 -1.42 1.76 3.37
CA MET A 56 -1.59 0.67 4.33
C MET A 56 -2.08 -0.60 3.60
N PRO A 57 -1.23 -1.64 3.47
CA PRO A 57 -1.66 -2.94 3.00
C PRO A 57 -2.36 -3.70 4.14
N VAL A 58 -3.53 -4.24 3.86
CA VAL A 58 -4.33 -5.02 4.81
C VAL A 58 -4.62 -6.38 4.19
N LYS A 59 -4.25 -7.46 4.89
CA LYS A 59 -4.62 -8.81 4.49
C LYS A 59 -6.07 -9.05 4.88
N LEU A 60 -6.89 -9.55 3.94
CA LEU A 60 -8.25 -9.95 4.22
C LEU A 60 -8.25 -11.42 4.69
N GLU A 61 -8.80 -11.69 5.87
CA GLU A 61 -9.14 -13.05 6.31
C GLU A 61 -10.63 -13.08 6.66
N GLU A 62 -11.41 -13.96 5.99
CA GLU A 62 -12.86 -14.11 6.18
C GLU A 62 -13.66 -12.78 6.16
N GLY A 63 -13.21 -11.79 5.38
CA GLY A 63 -13.85 -10.47 5.31
C GLY A 63 -13.54 -9.52 6.47
N LYS A 64 -12.57 -9.84 7.34
CA LYS A 64 -12.08 -8.97 8.42
C LYS A 64 -10.67 -8.45 8.12
N ALA A 65 -10.45 -7.18 8.42
CA ALA A 65 -9.14 -6.53 8.38
C ALA A 65 -8.34 -6.91 9.64
N LYS A 66 -7.04 -7.22 9.48
CA LYS A 66 -6.10 -7.46 10.57
C LYS A 66 -4.85 -6.61 10.39
#